data_AF-A0A7C3JI37-F1
#
_entry.id   AF-A0A7C3JI37-F1
#
_cell.length_a   1.000
_cell.length_b   1.000
_cell.length_c   1.000
_cell.angle_alpha   90.00
_cell.angle_beta   90.00
_cell.angle_gamma   90.00
#
_symmetry.space_group_name_H-M   'P 1'
#
loop_
_entity.id
_entity.type
_entity.pdbx_description
1 polymer ?
#
loop_
_entity_poly.entity_id
_entity_poly.type
_entity_poly.pdbx_seq_one_letter_code
_entity_poly.pdbx_strand_id
1 'polypeptide(L)'
;MQRHRLAKCLVLVVQIFSALAFVFDAQVSAAENSPEFQFAAAFELPKVPGLPSLTGASADWRQFDSFFTFVVKRFGDDVPGNLKESLSDAFLDSRYELTSAIAPGKGGNPVPELFINSWKRLSPIMNQSLGALPKQTASLYSNFISAADKLALTGGAGINLTPDALRGMARILAPTSPADPLAYSTNVDAALRNLLGFGAPLTAPGRQSRLDRRIFFPGAETASVSSFGLAGSALAAEPRAKNLNQMLPDLKDLQSYLGEVRNLLVNLSDKIAAKFKLSEEHKTLYRQIVFTAAWQESCWRQYIKKGTPLASATGDLGLMQVNRNTWRGVYDLKGLGGDIEYNGTAGGEILLNYLTRSAIRKGEDKQPGGHLGRATYSAYNGGPSAVGRYRGVRQRPEWKKVDEAFWEKFQQVSAGREMDVRQCYQK
;
A
#
# COMPACT_ATOMS: atom_id res chain seq x y z
N MET A 1 13.63 50.57 16.40
CA MET A 1 14.78 49.81 15.85
C MET A 1 14.60 48.34 16.23
N GLN A 2 14.30 47.48 15.26
CA GLN A 2 14.48 46.02 15.23
C GLN A 2 13.50 45.44 14.19
N ARG A 3 13.92 45.57 12.92
CA ARG A 3 13.42 44.79 11.79
C ARG A 3 14.58 43.88 11.37
N HIS A 4 14.25 42.69 10.88
CA HIS A 4 15.12 41.64 10.34
C HIS A 4 15.46 40.49 11.31
N ARG A 5 14.52 39.55 11.40
CA ARG A 5 14.76 38.09 11.39
C ARG A 5 13.39 37.43 11.44
N LEU A 6 12.88 37.06 10.26
CA LEU A 6 11.80 36.08 9.99
C LEU A 6 11.27 36.35 8.58
N ALA A 7 12.10 36.03 7.59
CA ALA A 7 11.70 35.96 6.18
C ALA A 7 12.57 34.88 5.53
N LYS A 8 12.09 33.64 5.58
CA LYS A 8 12.49 32.45 4.79
C LYS A 8 11.76 31.23 5.35
N CYS A 9 10.46 31.15 5.10
CA CYS A 9 9.69 29.90 5.26
C CYS A 9 8.39 29.99 4.47
N LEU A 10 8.51 30.14 3.15
CA LEU A 10 7.42 29.87 2.23
C LEU A 10 8.00 29.40 0.90
N VAL A 11 7.44 28.32 0.36
CA VAL A 11 7.82 27.58 -0.85
C VAL A 11 8.90 26.49 -0.64
N LEU A 12 8.52 25.38 -0.01
CA LEU A 12 9.24 24.09 -0.17
C LEU A 12 8.33 22.87 0.09
N VAL A 13 7.25 22.69 -0.69
CA VAL A 13 6.55 21.39 -0.81
C VAL A 13 6.16 21.04 -2.26
N VAL A 14 6.64 21.79 -3.25
CA VAL A 14 6.55 21.37 -4.67
C VAL A 14 7.91 21.64 -5.29
N GLN A 15 8.45 20.64 -6.00
CA GLN A 15 9.78 20.56 -6.64
C GLN A 15 10.88 19.86 -5.82
N ILE A 16 10.88 18.53 -5.90
CA ILE A 16 12.13 17.76 -6.01
C ILE A 16 12.00 16.93 -7.28
N PHE A 17 12.36 17.54 -8.41
CA PHE A 17 12.86 16.89 -9.63
C PHE A 17 13.30 18.02 -10.56
N SER A 18 14.57 18.43 -10.47
CA SER A 18 15.35 19.00 -11.56
C SER A 18 16.74 19.39 -11.07
N ALA A 19 17.70 19.11 -11.95
CA ALA A 19 19.06 19.66 -12.04
C ALA A 19 20.20 18.79 -11.47
N LEU A 20 20.79 18.02 -12.38
CA LEU A 20 22.25 18.01 -12.54
C LEU A 20 22.56 17.95 -14.04
N ALA A 21 22.73 19.12 -14.63
CA ALA A 21 23.50 19.33 -15.85
C ALA A 21 24.43 20.50 -15.55
N PHE A 22 25.71 20.22 -15.35
CA PHE A 22 26.75 21.23 -15.34
C PHE A 22 27.44 21.21 -16.70
N VAL A 23 27.57 22.41 -17.25
CA VAL A 23 28.30 22.75 -18.48
C VAL A 23 29.80 22.63 -18.19
N PHE A 24 30.51 21.89 -19.05
CA PHE A 24 31.91 22.15 -19.33
C PHE A 24 32.04 22.27 -20.85
N ASP A 25 32.49 23.44 -21.28
CA ASP A 25 32.87 23.75 -22.65
C ASP A 25 34.37 23.44 -22.78
N ALA A 26 34.73 22.58 -23.72
CA ALA A 26 36.10 22.38 -24.18
C ALA A 26 36.07 21.70 -25.55
N GLN A 27 36.27 22.49 -26.60
CA GLN A 27 36.60 22.01 -27.94
C GLN A 27 37.96 21.30 -27.91
N VAL A 28 38.01 20.02 -28.31
CA VAL A 28 39.17 19.43 -29.00
C VAL A 28 38.66 18.45 -30.05
N SER A 29 39.11 18.68 -31.28
CA SER A 29 38.91 17.87 -32.48
C SER A 29 39.79 16.60 -32.48
N ALA A 30 39.25 15.54 -33.10
CA ALA A 30 39.93 14.51 -33.91
C ALA A 30 41.10 13.69 -33.31
N ALA A 31 40.89 12.36 -33.22
CA ALA A 31 41.81 11.24 -33.53
C ALA A 31 41.26 9.97 -32.84
N GLU A 32 40.62 9.07 -33.58
CA GLU A 32 41.20 7.81 -34.12
C GLU A 32 41.41 6.67 -33.09
N ASN A 33 40.73 5.56 -33.39
CA ASN A 33 41.11 4.15 -33.19
C ASN A 33 41.34 3.62 -31.76
N SER A 34 40.47 2.68 -31.34
CA SER A 34 40.81 1.30 -30.90
C SER A 34 39.74 0.70 -29.96
N PRO A 35 39.69 -0.63 -29.78
CA PRO A 35 38.93 -1.57 -30.59
C PRO A 35 37.63 -2.05 -29.88
N GLU A 36 36.64 -2.40 -30.68
CA GLU A 36 35.43 -3.12 -30.27
C GLU A 36 35.77 -4.36 -29.45
N PHE A 37 35.38 -4.37 -28.17
CA PHE A 37 35.28 -5.60 -27.39
C PHE A 37 34.05 -6.37 -27.87
N GLN A 38 34.28 -7.28 -28.82
CA GLN A 38 33.39 -8.39 -29.11
C GLN A 38 33.25 -9.27 -27.84
N PHE A 39 32.12 -9.17 -27.16
CA PHE A 39 31.61 -10.22 -26.27
C PHE A 39 30.14 -10.48 -26.60
N ALA A 40 29.90 -11.06 -27.78
CA ALA A 40 28.68 -11.82 -28.05
C ALA A 40 28.99 -13.32 -27.87
N ALA A 41 29.41 -13.70 -26.66
CA ALA A 41 29.34 -15.09 -26.26
C ALA A 41 27.95 -15.29 -25.63
N ALA A 42 27.07 -15.99 -26.35
CA ALA A 42 25.82 -16.48 -25.79
C ALA A 42 26.14 -17.35 -24.57
N PHE A 43 25.94 -16.83 -23.37
CA PHE A 43 25.94 -17.64 -22.16
C PHE A 43 24.69 -18.54 -22.24
N GLU A 44 24.84 -19.74 -22.80
CA GLU A 44 23.85 -20.79 -22.64
C GLU A 44 23.84 -21.18 -21.16
N LEU A 45 22.88 -20.63 -20.42
CA LEU A 45 22.57 -21.09 -19.08
C LEU A 45 22.24 -22.59 -19.12
N PRO A 46 22.62 -23.37 -18.09
CA PRO A 46 22.27 -24.79 -18.03
C PRO A 46 20.78 -24.95 -18.28
N LYS A 47 20.38 -25.85 -19.19
CA LYS A 47 18.97 -26.23 -19.36
C LYS A 47 18.43 -26.65 -18.01
N VAL A 48 17.68 -25.77 -17.34
CA VAL A 48 16.99 -26.10 -16.10
C VAL A 48 15.80 -26.96 -16.49
N PRO A 49 15.73 -28.24 -16.10
CA PRO A 49 14.63 -29.11 -16.50
C PRO A 49 13.28 -28.48 -16.12
N GLY A 50 12.41 -28.26 -17.10
CA GLY A 50 11.07 -27.67 -16.91
C GLY A 50 10.95 -26.16 -17.12
N LEU A 51 12.05 -25.42 -17.36
CA LEU A 51 11.99 -24.00 -17.73
C LEU A 51 12.12 -23.83 -19.26
N PRO A 52 11.22 -23.06 -19.92
CA PRO A 52 11.40 -22.63 -21.31
C PRO A 52 12.67 -21.81 -21.51
N SER A 53 13.05 -21.59 -22.77
CA SER A 53 14.24 -20.81 -23.14
C SER A 53 14.26 -19.42 -22.49
N LEU A 54 15.43 -19.00 -22.00
CA LEU A 54 15.70 -17.64 -21.50
C LEU A 54 16.03 -16.66 -22.63
N THR A 55 15.92 -17.11 -23.88
CA THR A 55 16.05 -16.29 -25.09
C THR A 55 14.72 -15.58 -25.37
N GLY A 56 14.73 -14.25 -25.46
CA GLY A 56 13.54 -13.47 -25.81
C GLY A 56 13.44 -12.14 -25.06
N ALA A 57 12.34 -11.42 -25.26
CA ALA A 57 12.07 -10.19 -24.52
C ALA A 57 11.91 -10.48 -23.02
N SER A 58 12.54 -9.63 -22.18
CA SER A 58 12.37 -9.71 -20.74
C SER A 58 10.93 -9.43 -20.34
N ALA A 59 10.47 -10.09 -19.29
CA ALA A 59 9.20 -9.77 -18.64
C ALA A 59 9.25 -8.34 -18.08
N ASP A 60 8.11 -7.66 -18.15
CA ASP A 60 7.93 -6.37 -17.49
C ASP A 60 7.54 -6.53 -16.01
N TRP A 61 7.56 -5.42 -15.27
CA TRP A 61 7.24 -5.43 -13.84
C TRP A 61 5.80 -5.86 -13.55
N ARG A 62 4.85 -5.66 -14.46
CA ARG A 62 3.45 -6.07 -14.28
C ARG A 62 3.32 -7.58 -14.39
N GLN A 63 4.00 -8.18 -15.36
CA GLN A 63 4.07 -9.63 -15.51
C GLN A 63 4.74 -10.27 -14.29
N PHE A 64 5.84 -9.71 -13.82
CA PHE A 64 6.48 -10.17 -12.58
C PHE A 64 5.56 -10.04 -11.36
N ASP A 65 4.88 -8.91 -11.20
CA ASP A 65 3.94 -8.67 -10.11
C ASP A 65 2.76 -9.67 -10.12
N SER A 66 2.21 -9.96 -11.29
CA SER A 66 1.18 -10.98 -11.48
C SER A 66 1.70 -12.37 -11.11
N PHE A 67 2.88 -12.75 -11.62
CA PHE A 67 3.54 -14.01 -11.30
C PHE A 67 3.74 -14.17 -9.80
N PHE A 68 4.34 -13.18 -9.15
CA PHE A 68 4.63 -13.25 -7.72
C PHE A 68 3.36 -13.32 -6.88
N THR A 69 2.31 -12.59 -7.27
CA THR A 69 0.98 -12.69 -6.65
C THR A 69 0.39 -14.08 -6.82
N PHE A 70 0.51 -14.68 -8.00
CA PHE A 70 0.06 -16.05 -8.26
C PHE A 70 0.76 -17.05 -7.34
N VAL A 71 2.10 -16.99 -7.26
CA VAL A 71 2.90 -17.86 -6.39
C VAL A 71 2.48 -17.71 -4.92
N VAL A 72 2.40 -16.48 -4.42
CA VAL A 72 2.04 -16.19 -3.03
C VAL A 72 0.62 -16.63 -2.70
N LYS A 73 -0.34 -16.43 -3.61
CA LYS A 73 -1.71 -16.91 -3.41
C LYS A 73 -1.77 -18.43 -3.37
N ARG A 74 -1.14 -19.09 -4.35
CA ARG A 74 -1.12 -20.55 -4.43
C ARG A 74 -0.51 -21.16 -3.17
N PHE A 75 0.61 -20.60 -2.71
CA PHE A 75 1.26 -21.03 -1.48
C PHE A 75 0.49 -20.63 -0.22
N GLY A 76 -0.24 -19.51 -0.24
CA GLY A 76 -1.08 -19.04 0.86
C GLY A 76 -2.21 -19.99 1.24
N ASP A 77 -2.63 -20.88 0.34
CA ASP A 77 -3.60 -21.95 0.61
C ASP A 77 -2.98 -23.11 1.40
N ASP A 78 -1.67 -23.33 1.25
CA ASP A 78 -0.94 -24.48 1.82
C ASP A 78 -0.03 -24.08 3.00
N VAL A 79 0.22 -22.78 3.21
CA VAL A 79 1.17 -22.31 4.24
C VAL A 79 0.65 -22.62 5.65
N PRO A 80 1.49 -23.17 6.55
CA PRO A 80 1.16 -23.36 7.95
C PRO A 80 0.75 -22.05 8.64
N GLY A 81 -0.19 -22.13 9.58
CA GLY A 81 -0.75 -20.95 10.25
C GLY A 81 0.29 -20.06 10.93
N ASN A 82 1.36 -20.65 11.48
CA ASN A 82 2.45 -19.92 12.11
C ASN A 82 3.35 -19.16 11.11
N LEU A 83 3.31 -19.48 9.82
CA LEU A 83 4.10 -18.86 8.76
C LEU A 83 3.30 -17.91 7.86
N LYS A 84 1.97 -17.89 7.99
CA LYS A 84 1.08 -17.06 7.17
C LYS A 84 1.38 -15.56 7.26
N GLU A 85 1.81 -15.10 8.44
CA GLU A 85 2.21 -13.72 8.64
C GLU A 85 3.56 -13.40 8.00
N SER A 86 4.56 -14.28 8.14
CA SER A 86 5.84 -14.15 7.43
C SER A 86 5.63 -14.09 5.91
N LEU A 87 4.70 -14.89 5.38
CA LEU A 87 4.33 -14.84 3.95
C LEU A 87 3.71 -13.49 3.57
N SER A 88 2.83 -12.96 4.43
CA SER A 88 2.20 -11.64 4.23
C SER A 88 3.24 -10.53 4.25
N ASP A 89 4.16 -10.55 5.21
CA ASP A 89 5.25 -9.58 5.34
C ASP A 89 6.17 -9.63 4.10
N ALA A 90 6.61 -10.82 3.69
CA ALA A 90 7.44 -11.01 2.51
C ALA A 90 6.76 -10.52 1.22
N PHE A 91 5.45 -10.75 1.08
CA PHE A 91 4.69 -10.26 -0.05
C PHE A 91 4.60 -8.73 -0.07
N LEU A 92 4.25 -8.11 1.06
CA LEU A 92 4.13 -6.66 1.16
C LEU A 92 5.49 -5.99 0.96
N ASP A 93 6.57 -6.43 1.61
CA ASP A 93 7.91 -5.87 1.40
C ASP A 93 8.32 -5.88 -0.08
N SER A 94 8.01 -6.97 -0.79
CA SER A 94 8.29 -7.08 -2.24
C SER A 94 7.46 -6.10 -3.07
N ARG A 95 6.23 -5.78 -2.65
CA ARG A 95 5.35 -4.77 -3.30
C ARG A 95 5.80 -3.34 -3.06
N TYR A 96 6.27 -3.01 -1.86
CA TYR A 96 6.88 -1.72 -1.55
C TYR A 96 8.17 -1.51 -2.35
N GLU A 97 8.98 -2.58 -2.45
CA GLU A 97 10.20 -2.57 -3.26
C GLU A 97 9.88 -2.37 -4.76
N LEU A 98 8.91 -3.11 -5.30
CA LEU A 98 8.45 -2.93 -6.69
C LEU A 98 8.02 -1.49 -6.95
N THR A 99 7.19 -0.93 -6.06
CA THR A 99 6.70 0.45 -6.18
C THR A 99 7.85 1.46 -6.20
N SER A 100 8.86 1.24 -5.36
CA SER A 100 10.06 2.07 -5.31
C SER A 100 10.94 1.92 -6.56
N ALA A 101 11.01 0.71 -7.13
CA ALA A 101 11.81 0.40 -8.30
C ALA A 101 11.21 0.97 -9.61
N ILE A 102 9.90 1.16 -9.67
CA ILE A 102 9.20 1.73 -10.84
C ILE A 102 8.86 3.22 -10.70
N ALA A 103 9.33 3.87 -9.63
CA ALA A 103 9.08 5.28 -9.40
C ALA A 103 9.66 6.14 -10.55
N PRO A 104 9.06 7.31 -10.86
CA PRO A 104 9.60 8.20 -11.87
C PRO A 104 11.09 8.53 -11.65
N GLY A 105 11.86 8.55 -12.73
CA GLY A 105 13.32 8.73 -12.68
C GLY A 105 14.10 7.44 -12.42
N LYS A 106 13.43 6.30 -12.18
CA LYS A 106 14.05 4.97 -12.25
C LYS A 106 14.05 4.48 -13.70
N GLY A 107 15.20 4.03 -14.18
CA GLY A 107 15.39 3.47 -15.52
C GLY A 107 15.73 1.98 -15.48
N GLY A 108 15.67 1.33 -16.64
CA GLY A 108 15.97 -0.10 -16.78
C GLY A 108 14.82 -1.03 -16.40
N ASN A 109 15.03 -2.33 -16.60
CA ASN A 109 14.08 -3.36 -16.19
C ASN A 109 14.36 -3.79 -14.73
N PRO A 110 13.45 -3.56 -13.77
CA PRO A 110 13.68 -3.91 -12.37
C PRO A 110 13.45 -5.40 -12.06
N VAL A 111 12.85 -6.16 -12.99
CA VAL A 111 12.38 -7.53 -12.75
C VAL A 111 13.46 -8.49 -12.21
N PRO A 112 14.71 -8.48 -12.72
CA PRO A 112 15.72 -9.41 -12.19
C PRO A 112 16.07 -9.16 -10.72
N GLU A 113 16.22 -7.89 -10.32
CA GLU A 113 16.49 -7.55 -8.91
C GLU A 113 15.28 -7.83 -8.02
N LEU A 114 14.07 -7.48 -8.49
CA LEU A 114 12.83 -7.79 -7.79
C LEU A 114 12.66 -9.30 -7.57
N PHE A 115 13.00 -10.13 -8.56
CA PHE A 115 12.97 -11.58 -8.41
C PHE A 115 13.91 -12.05 -7.31
N ILE A 116 15.19 -11.64 -7.34
CA ILE A 116 16.18 -12.05 -6.35
C ILE A 116 15.76 -11.64 -4.94
N ASN A 117 15.36 -10.39 -4.76
CA ASN A 117 15.01 -9.87 -3.44
C ASN A 117 13.71 -10.48 -2.92
N SER A 118 12.70 -10.67 -3.77
CA SER A 118 11.46 -11.36 -3.39
C SER A 118 11.72 -12.82 -3.06
N TRP A 119 12.57 -13.51 -3.84
CA TRP A 119 12.94 -14.90 -3.60
C TRP A 119 13.69 -15.10 -2.29
N LYS A 120 14.63 -14.21 -1.98
CA LYS A 120 15.37 -14.21 -0.71
C LYS A 120 14.43 -14.15 0.51
N ARG A 121 13.29 -13.46 0.38
CA ARG A 121 12.27 -13.38 1.44
C ARG A 121 11.36 -14.61 1.45
N LEU A 122 10.97 -15.11 0.28
CA LEU A 122 10.00 -16.18 0.13
C LEU A 122 10.58 -17.59 0.38
N SER A 123 11.80 -17.86 -0.10
CA SER A 123 12.43 -19.19 -0.05
C SER A 123 12.50 -19.79 1.36
N PRO A 124 12.93 -19.06 2.42
CA PRO A 124 12.96 -19.61 3.78
C PRO A 124 11.58 -20.03 4.29
N ILE A 125 10.53 -19.27 3.93
CA ILE A 125 9.16 -19.54 4.34
C ILE A 125 8.65 -20.81 3.66
N MET A 126 8.90 -20.96 2.36
CA MET A 126 8.51 -22.15 1.60
C MET A 126 9.24 -23.40 2.09
N ASN A 127 10.54 -23.32 2.35
CA ASN A 127 11.34 -24.43 2.86
C ASN A 127 10.86 -24.90 4.25
N GLN A 128 10.55 -23.97 5.16
CA GLN A 128 10.01 -24.31 6.49
C GLN A 128 8.65 -24.99 6.43
N SER A 129 7.86 -24.74 5.40
CA SER A 129 6.55 -25.38 5.21
C SER A 129 6.63 -26.83 4.73
N LEU A 130 7.71 -27.24 4.05
CA LEU A 130 7.77 -28.54 3.34
C LEU A 130 7.45 -29.74 4.24
N GLY A 131 7.95 -29.74 5.48
CA GLY A 131 7.73 -30.84 6.44
C GLY A 131 6.29 -30.98 6.92
N ALA A 132 5.46 -29.92 6.80
CA ALA A 132 4.07 -29.92 7.21
C ALA A 132 3.10 -30.28 6.07
N LEU A 133 3.59 -30.42 4.84
CA LEU A 133 2.77 -30.62 3.64
C LEU A 133 2.60 -32.09 3.27
N PRO A 134 1.48 -32.47 2.64
CA PRO A 134 1.34 -33.78 2.02
C PRO A 134 2.47 -34.04 1.00
N LYS A 135 2.95 -35.29 0.90
CA LYS A 135 4.11 -35.67 0.07
C LYS A 135 4.05 -35.11 -1.35
N GLN A 136 2.90 -35.23 -2.03
CA GLN A 136 2.73 -34.74 -3.39
C GLN A 136 2.87 -33.21 -3.48
N THR A 137 2.23 -32.48 -2.57
CA THR A 137 2.31 -31.02 -2.49
C THR A 137 3.72 -30.55 -2.13
N ALA A 138 4.38 -31.21 -1.17
CA ALA A 138 5.77 -30.95 -0.81
C ALA A 138 6.71 -31.12 -2.02
N SER A 139 6.53 -32.17 -2.84
CA SER A 139 7.31 -32.38 -4.05
C SER A 139 7.14 -31.26 -5.08
N LEU A 140 5.92 -30.74 -5.29
CA LEU A 140 5.69 -29.61 -6.20
C LEU A 140 6.43 -28.36 -5.73
N TYR A 141 6.33 -28.03 -4.44
CA TYR A 141 7.05 -26.88 -3.88
C TYR A 141 8.57 -27.09 -3.87
N SER A 142 9.07 -28.29 -3.57
CA SER A 142 10.49 -28.62 -3.64
C SER A 142 11.06 -28.44 -5.05
N ASN A 143 10.32 -28.86 -6.07
CA ASN A 143 10.70 -28.67 -7.47
C ASN A 143 10.73 -27.19 -7.85
N PHE A 144 9.73 -26.42 -7.41
CA PHE A 144 9.68 -24.98 -7.63
C PHE A 144 10.82 -24.25 -6.93
N ILE A 145 11.08 -24.56 -5.65
CA ILE A 145 12.20 -24.02 -4.87
C ILE A 145 13.51 -24.30 -5.58
N SER A 146 13.74 -25.54 -6.01
CA SER A 146 14.96 -25.93 -6.72
C SER A 146 15.15 -25.17 -8.04
N ALA A 147 14.08 -24.91 -8.79
CA ALA A 147 14.13 -24.15 -10.02
C ALA A 147 14.42 -22.66 -9.75
N ALA A 148 13.77 -22.07 -8.75
CA ALA A 148 13.95 -20.68 -8.37
C ALA A 148 15.33 -20.43 -7.74
N ASP A 149 15.88 -21.36 -6.95
CA ASP A 149 17.23 -21.28 -6.39
C ASP A 149 18.30 -21.28 -7.49
N LYS A 150 18.18 -22.18 -8.48
CA LYS A 150 19.07 -22.19 -9.64
C LYS A 150 19.03 -20.88 -10.41
N LEU A 151 17.83 -20.32 -10.59
CA LEU A 151 17.64 -19.04 -11.26
C LEU A 151 18.16 -17.87 -10.42
N ALA A 152 18.13 -17.96 -9.10
CA ALA A 152 18.69 -16.93 -8.24
C ALA A 152 20.22 -16.91 -8.25
N LEU A 153 20.85 -18.10 -8.37
CA LEU A 153 22.32 -18.24 -8.44
C LEU A 153 22.93 -17.64 -9.72
N THR A 154 22.16 -17.46 -10.79
CA THR A 154 22.65 -16.83 -12.03
C THR A 154 22.82 -15.31 -11.91
N GLY A 155 22.37 -14.68 -10.81
CA GLY A 155 22.64 -13.29 -10.46
C GLY A 155 21.79 -12.26 -11.24
N GLY A 156 21.28 -11.23 -10.55
CA GLY A 156 20.30 -10.28 -11.10
C GLY A 156 20.64 -9.67 -12.47
N ALA A 157 21.89 -9.23 -12.70
CA ALA A 157 22.28 -8.63 -13.99
C ALA A 157 22.43 -9.64 -15.15
N GLY A 158 22.55 -10.95 -14.85
CA GLY A 158 22.71 -12.02 -15.85
C GLY A 158 21.41 -12.77 -16.17
N ILE A 159 20.31 -12.49 -15.47
CA ILE A 159 19.04 -13.20 -15.66
C ILE A 159 18.14 -12.42 -16.60
N ASN A 160 17.93 -12.95 -17.81
CA ASN A 160 16.82 -12.53 -18.65
C ASN A 160 15.56 -13.34 -18.32
N LEU A 161 14.79 -12.88 -17.32
CA LEU A 161 13.50 -13.50 -16.99
C LEU A 161 12.48 -13.22 -18.09
N THR A 162 12.23 -14.19 -18.96
CA THR A 162 11.20 -14.08 -20.00
C THR A 162 9.81 -14.40 -19.43
N PRO A 163 8.72 -13.93 -20.05
CA PRO A 163 7.36 -14.32 -19.67
C PRO A 163 7.15 -15.84 -19.67
N ASP A 164 7.75 -16.55 -20.62
CA ASP A 164 7.61 -18.01 -20.69
C ASP A 164 8.37 -18.72 -19.57
N ALA A 165 9.52 -18.20 -19.14
CA ALA A 165 10.22 -18.69 -17.96
C ALA A 165 9.35 -18.54 -16.69
N LEU A 166 8.71 -17.37 -16.50
CA LEU A 166 7.80 -17.15 -15.38
C LEU A 166 6.57 -18.09 -15.43
N ARG A 167 5.96 -18.29 -16.61
CA ARG A 167 4.86 -19.25 -16.79
C ARG A 167 5.30 -20.68 -16.53
N GLY A 168 6.49 -21.06 -16.99
CA GLY A 168 7.09 -22.38 -16.73
C GLY A 168 7.22 -22.64 -15.23
N MET A 169 7.77 -21.70 -14.48
CA MET A 169 7.86 -21.81 -13.02
C MET A 169 6.49 -21.91 -12.35
N ALA A 170 5.52 -21.08 -12.75
CA ALA A 170 4.17 -21.14 -12.19
C ALA A 170 3.48 -22.50 -12.44
N ARG A 171 3.73 -23.12 -13.60
CA ARG A 171 3.21 -24.47 -13.93
C ARG A 171 3.81 -25.58 -13.06
N ILE A 172 5.01 -25.39 -12.49
CA ILE A 172 5.55 -26.35 -11.50
C ILE A 172 4.65 -26.41 -10.26
N LEU A 173 4.13 -25.26 -9.81
CA LEU A 173 3.26 -25.16 -8.63
C LEU A 173 1.80 -25.54 -8.88
N ALA A 174 1.33 -25.29 -10.10
CA ALA A 174 -0.07 -25.46 -10.47
C ALA A 174 -0.19 -26.02 -11.90
N PRO A 175 0.21 -27.27 -12.13
CA PRO A 175 0.33 -27.85 -13.48
C PRO A 175 -1.01 -27.96 -14.22
N THR A 176 -2.13 -28.02 -13.48
CA THR A 176 -3.48 -28.14 -14.02
C THR A 176 -4.25 -26.82 -14.08
N SER A 177 -3.64 -25.70 -13.66
CA SER A 177 -4.33 -24.41 -13.65
C SER A 177 -4.49 -23.87 -15.07
N PRO A 178 -5.72 -23.52 -15.51
CA PRO A 178 -5.94 -22.92 -16.82
C PRO A 178 -5.69 -21.40 -16.83
N ALA A 179 -5.45 -20.78 -15.67
CA ALA A 179 -5.26 -19.34 -15.57
C ALA A 179 -3.86 -18.93 -16.09
N ASP A 180 -3.76 -17.81 -16.81
CA ASP A 180 -2.46 -17.22 -17.11
C ASP A 180 -1.89 -16.56 -15.83
N PRO A 181 -0.78 -17.08 -15.25
CA PRO A 181 -0.19 -16.54 -14.03
C PRO A 181 0.37 -15.12 -14.23
N LEU A 182 0.49 -14.63 -15.48
CA LEU A 182 0.98 -13.29 -15.78
C LEU A 182 -0.12 -12.25 -16.03
N ALA A 183 -1.40 -12.67 -16.03
CA ALA A 183 -2.51 -11.77 -16.32
C ALA A 183 -2.62 -10.64 -15.26
N TYR A 184 -2.31 -9.40 -15.68
CA TYR A 184 -2.35 -8.24 -14.80
C TYR A 184 -3.78 -7.75 -14.57
N SER A 185 -4.32 -8.06 -13.39
CA SER A 185 -5.66 -7.67 -12.96
C SER A 185 -5.61 -6.58 -11.90
N THR A 186 -6.54 -5.63 -11.98
CA THR A 186 -6.77 -4.60 -10.95
C THR A 186 -8.02 -4.87 -10.10
N ASN A 187 -8.73 -5.96 -10.38
CA ASN A 187 -9.91 -6.34 -9.63
C ASN A 187 -9.54 -6.75 -8.19
N VAL A 188 -10.43 -6.43 -7.26
CA VAL A 188 -10.28 -6.86 -5.86
C VAL A 188 -10.36 -8.38 -5.77
N ASP A 189 -9.38 -8.98 -5.10
CA ASP A 189 -9.21 -10.41 -4.91
C ASP A 189 -9.47 -10.77 -3.45
N ALA A 190 -10.57 -11.48 -3.19
CA ALA A 190 -10.98 -11.84 -1.83
C ALA A 190 -9.98 -12.79 -1.14
N ALA A 191 -9.34 -13.69 -1.89
CA ALA A 191 -8.33 -14.60 -1.34
C ALA A 191 -7.08 -13.82 -0.92
N LEU A 192 -6.64 -12.85 -1.73
CA LEU A 192 -5.52 -11.97 -1.36
C LEU A 192 -5.83 -11.13 -0.13
N ARG A 193 -7.04 -10.56 -0.03
CA ARG A 193 -7.46 -9.82 1.17
C ARG A 193 -7.49 -10.70 2.42
N ASN A 194 -7.96 -11.94 2.31
CA ASN A 194 -7.97 -12.91 3.40
C ASN A 194 -6.56 -13.32 3.82
N LEU A 195 -5.64 -13.51 2.87
CA LEU A 195 -4.24 -13.80 3.14
C LEU A 195 -3.61 -12.70 4.01
N LEU A 196 -3.80 -11.44 3.61
CA LEU A 196 -3.26 -10.26 4.30
C LEU A 196 -4.03 -9.86 5.57
N GLY A 197 -5.19 -10.49 5.83
CA GLY A 197 -5.97 -10.27 7.05
C GLY A 197 -6.95 -9.10 7.02
N PHE A 198 -7.32 -8.59 5.84
CA PHE A 198 -8.31 -7.52 5.69
C PHE A 198 -9.77 -8.02 5.63
N GLY A 199 -9.94 -9.32 5.38
CA GLY A 199 -11.27 -9.95 5.26
C GLY A 199 -12.00 -9.53 3.98
N ALA A 200 -13.34 -9.42 4.09
CA ALA A 200 -14.19 -9.10 2.94
C ALA A 200 -13.77 -7.78 2.23
N PRO A 201 -13.95 -7.70 0.90
CA PRO A 201 -13.81 -6.46 0.13
C PRO A 201 -14.60 -5.30 0.73
N LEU A 202 -14.01 -4.10 0.70
CA LEU A 202 -14.75 -2.87 0.97
C LEU A 202 -15.82 -2.66 -0.12
N THR A 203 -16.99 -2.19 0.28
CA THR A 203 -18.07 -1.85 -0.64
C THR A 203 -17.63 -0.71 -1.56
N ALA A 204 -17.60 -0.95 -2.86
CA ALA A 204 -17.22 0.07 -3.83
C ALA A 204 -18.26 1.21 -3.88
N PRO A 205 -17.82 2.48 -4.02
CA PRO A 205 -18.73 3.61 -4.15
C PRO A 205 -19.67 3.42 -5.35
N GLY A 206 -20.99 3.60 -5.15
CA GLY A 206 -22.02 3.39 -6.16
C GLY A 206 -22.56 1.95 -6.29
N ARG A 207 -21.94 0.96 -5.62
CA ARG A 207 -22.55 -0.36 -5.33
C ARG A 207 -23.19 -0.34 -3.93
N GLN A 208 -24.03 0.66 -3.65
CA GLN A 208 -24.99 0.48 -2.57
C GLN A 208 -25.98 -0.57 -3.05
N SER A 209 -25.91 -1.77 -2.46
CA SER A 209 -26.88 -2.82 -2.71
C SER A 209 -28.27 -2.24 -2.52
N ARG A 210 -29.13 -2.33 -3.53
CA ARG A 210 -30.54 -1.90 -3.47
C ARG A 210 -31.38 -2.67 -2.43
N LEU A 211 -30.74 -3.51 -1.61
CA LEU A 211 -31.37 -4.39 -0.62
C LEU A 211 -31.36 -3.85 0.81
N ASP A 212 -30.62 -2.77 1.13
CA ASP A 212 -30.64 -2.19 2.51
C ASP A 212 -31.74 -1.14 2.74
N ARG A 213 -32.71 -1.03 1.83
CA ARG A 213 -33.91 -0.18 2.02
C ARG A 213 -35.22 -0.98 2.09
N ARG A 214 -35.17 -2.23 2.54
CA ARG A 214 -36.37 -2.99 2.93
C ARG A 214 -36.06 -3.97 4.05
N ILE A 215 -36.23 -3.52 5.30
CA ILE A 215 -36.63 -4.43 6.38
C ILE A 215 -38.06 -4.03 6.77
N PHE A 216 -38.98 -4.87 6.32
CA PHE A 216 -40.41 -4.99 6.67
C PHE A 216 -40.46 -6.35 7.40
N PHE A 217 -41.02 -6.60 8.59
CA PHE A 217 -42.39 -6.53 9.13
C PHE A 217 -42.36 -7.47 10.39
N PRO A 218 -43.29 -7.44 11.37
CA PRO A 218 -44.61 -8.09 11.26
C PRO A 218 -45.73 -7.25 11.93
N GLY A 219 -47.03 -7.39 11.67
CA GLY A 219 -47.87 -8.35 10.98
C GLY A 219 -49.24 -8.35 11.69
N ALA A 220 -50.32 -8.37 10.90
CA ALA A 220 -51.72 -8.69 11.24
C ALA A 220 -52.63 -7.64 11.94
N GLU A 221 -53.47 -7.03 11.09
CA GLU A 221 -54.95 -7.01 11.13
C GLU A 221 -55.80 -6.19 12.13
N THR A 222 -56.72 -5.43 11.52
CA THR A 222 -58.00 -4.86 11.98
C THR A 222 -58.00 -3.67 12.95
N ALA A 223 -58.37 -2.49 12.43
CA ALA A 223 -59.64 -1.82 12.74
C ALA A 223 -59.59 -0.34 12.31
N SER A 224 -60.60 0.06 11.55
CA SER A 224 -60.87 1.42 11.11
C SER A 224 -61.32 2.29 12.29
N VAL A 225 -60.62 3.39 12.59
CA VAL A 225 -61.21 4.56 13.26
C VAL A 225 -60.53 5.83 12.74
N SER A 226 -61.32 6.68 12.08
CA SER A 226 -60.95 8.06 11.77
C SER A 226 -60.91 8.89 13.05
N SER A 227 -59.84 9.64 13.26
CA SER A 227 -59.81 10.73 14.25
C SER A 227 -58.79 11.80 13.84
N PHE A 228 -59.35 12.95 13.46
CA PHE A 228 -58.98 14.34 13.71
C PHE A 228 -57.53 14.73 14.06
N GLY A 229 -57.13 15.83 13.43
CA GLY A 229 -55.78 16.38 13.41
C GLY A 229 -55.16 16.70 14.76
N LEU A 230 -53.86 16.42 14.83
CA LEU A 230 -52.92 17.03 15.76
C LEU A 230 -51.63 17.33 15.00
N ALA A 231 -51.23 18.60 15.11
CA ALA A 231 -49.96 19.22 14.79
C ALA A 231 -48.94 18.32 14.06
N GLY A 232 -48.68 18.66 12.79
CA GLY A 232 -47.48 18.21 12.10
C GLY A 232 -46.25 18.60 12.93
N SER A 233 -45.70 17.62 13.64
CA SER A 233 -44.34 17.71 14.14
C SER A 233 -43.47 17.80 12.90
N ALA A 234 -43.03 19.02 12.58
CA ALA A 234 -41.94 19.22 11.65
C ALA A 234 -40.73 18.50 12.27
N LEU A 235 -40.54 17.24 11.89
CA LEU A 235 -39.25 16.59 12.05
C LEU A 235 -38.26 17.52 11.38
N ALA A 236 -37.44 18.19 12.18
CA ALA A 236 -36.31 18.95 11.69
C ALA A 236 -35.60 18.01 10.72
N ALA A 237 -35.58 18.37 9.44
CA ALA A 237 -34.84 17.61 8.45
C ALA A 237 -33.41 17.55 8.98
N GLU A 238 -32.96 16.36 9.38
CA GLU A 238 -31.57 16.07 9.69
C GLU A 238 -30.72 16.83 8.66
N PRO A 239 -29.83 17.75 9.08
CA PRO A 239 -29.06 18.53 8.13
C PRO A 239 -28.40 17.54 7.17
N ARG A 240 -28.76 17.64 5.88
CA ARG A 240 -28.33 16.69 4.86
C ARG A 240 -26.83 16.52 4.98
N ALA A 241 -26.39 15.30 5.32
CA ALA A 241 -24.98 14.99 5.52
C ALA A 241 -24.17 15.58 4.34
N LYS A 242 -23.18 16.43 4.66
CA LYS A 242 -22.41 17.10 3.62
C LYS A 242 -21.66 16.05 2.83
N ASN A 243 -21.78 16.13 1.50
CA ASN A 243 -21.13 15.17 0.63
C ASN A 243 -19.65 15.54 0.48
N LEU A 244 -18.79 14.98 1.35
CA LEU A 244 -17.34 15.18 1.29
C LEU A 244 -16.73 14.86 -0.09
N ASN A 245 -17.34 13.95 -0.87
CA ASN A 245 -16.90 13.64 -2.24
C ASN A 245 -17.07 14.81 -3.24
N GLN A 246 -17.79 15.86 -2.84
CA GLN A 246 -18.00 17.07 -3.64
C GLN A 246 -17.35 18.31 -3.05
N MET A 247 -16.63 18.17 -1.92
CA MET A 247 -16.01 19.29 -1.22
C MET A 247 -14.52 19.41 -1.58
N LEU A 248 -14.06 20.66 -1.65
CA LEU A 248 -12.64 21.00 -1.70
C LEU A 248 -12.33 21.86 -0.46
N PRO A 249 -11.08 21.84 0.02
CA PRO A 249 -10.66 22.74 1.08
C PRO A 249 -10.50 24.18 0.55
N ASP A 250 -11.60 24.93 0.51
CA ASP A 250 -11.59 26.37 0.23
C ASP A 250 -11.27 27.15 1.51
N LEU A 251 -10.47 28.21 1.43
CA LEU A 251 -10.11 29.05 2.58
C LEU A 251 -11.34 29.67 3.28
N LYS A 252 -12.40 29.99 2.53
CA LYS A 252 -13.63 30.57 3.08
C LYS A 252 -14.43 29.59 3.93
N ASP A 253 -14.41 28.32 3.54
CA ASP A 253 -15.18 27.24 4.18
C ASP A 253 -14.28 26.19 4.85
N LEU A 254 -13.00 26.51 5.07
CA LEU A 254 -11.97 25.55 5.49
C LEU A 254 -12.34 24.89 6.82
N GLN A 255 -12.84 25.66 7.77
CA GLN A 255 -13.25 25.13 9.08
C GLN A 255 -14.38 24.11 8.93
N SER A 256 -15.34 24.37 8.04
CA SER A 256 -16.41 23.41 7.75
C SER A 256 -15.85 22.16 7.08
N TYR A 257 -14.96 22.31 6.08
CA TYR A 257 -14.35 21.17 5.41
C TYR A 257 -13.59 20.27 6.39
N LEU A 258 -12.70 20.86 7.19
CA LEU A 258 -11.89 20.12 8.17
C LEU A 258 -12.76 19.48 9.25
N GLY A 259 -13.85 20.11 9.67
CA GLY A 259 -14.82 19.53 10.60
C GLY A 259 -15.47 18.25 10.06
N GLU A 260 -15.89 18.26 8.79
CA GLU A 260 -16.46 17.07 8.14
C GLU A 260 -15.42 15.95 7.98
N VAL A 261 -14.19 16.27 7.55
CA VAL A 261 -13.12 15.26 7.44
C VAL A 261 -12.74 14.71 8.82
N ARG A 262 -12.70 15.54 9.86
CA ARG A 262 -12.49 15.08 11.24
C ARG A 262 -13.55 14.07 11.65
N ASN A 263 -14.82 14.37 11.42
CA ASN A 263 -15.92 13.45 11.75
C ASN A 263 -15.80 12.13 10.98
N LEU A 264 -15.43 12.18 9.70
CA LEU A 264 -15.12 10.99 8.91
C LEU A 264 -14.00 10.15 9.54
N LEU A 265 -12.87 10.78 9.92
CA LEU A 265 -11.72 10.10 10.51
C LEU A 265 -12.04 9.48 11.88
N VAL A 266 -12.84 10.16 12.72
CA VAL A 266 -13.35 9.57 13.98
C VAL A 266 -14.20 8.33 13.66
N ASN A 267 -15.21 8.48 12.82
CA ASN A 267 -16.17 7.43 12.53
C ASN A 267 -15.51 6.19 11.92
N LEU A 268 -14.60 6.36 10.97
CA LEU A 268 -13.89 5.23 10.37
C LEU A 268 -12.94 4.56 11.37
N SER A 269 -12.27 5.34 12.24
CA SER A 269 -11.38 4.79 13.26
C SER A 269 -12.15 3.90 14.22
N ASP A 270 -13.32 4.36 14.65
CA ASP A 270 -14.16 3.65 15.61
C ASP A 270 -14.76 2.38 15.01
N LYS A 271 -15.28 2.47 13.78
CA LYS A 271 -15.79 1.32 13.01
C LYS A 271 -14.70 0.25 12.84
N ILE A 272 -13.49 0.66 12.43
CA ILE A 272 -12.38 -0.28 12.20
C ILE A 272 -11.91 -0.89 13.53
N ALA A 273 -11.67 -0.07 14.56
CA ALA A 273 -11.25 -0.55 15.87
C ALA A 273 -12.26 -1.54 16.49
N ALA A 274 -13.57 -1.29 16.31
CA ALA A 274 -14.63 -2.20 16.73
C ALA A 274 -14.65 -3.49 15.91
N LYS A 275 -14.59 -3.40 14.57
CA LYS A 275 -14.56 -4.56 13.66
C LYS A 275 -13.45 -5.56 14.05
N PHE A 276 -12.29 -5.05 14.42
CA PHE A 276 -11.12 -5.86 14.76
C PHE A 276 -10.89 -6.04 16.27
N LYS A 277 -11.86 -5.64 17.11
CA LYS A 277 -11.86 -5.84 18.57
C LYS A 277 -10.58 -5.34 19.26
N LEU A 278 -10.12 -4.15 18.85
CA LEU A 278 -8.94 -3.53 19.45
C LEU A 278 -9.22 -3.16 20.93
N SER A 279 -8.24 -3.37 21.81
CA SER A 279 -8.39 -3.00 23.24
C SER A 279 -8.55 -1.50 23.42
N GLU A 280 -9.26 -1.05 24.46
CA GLU A 280 -9.55 0.38 24.70
C GLU A 280 -8.30 1.27 24.67
N GLU A 281 -7.21 0.83 25.29
CA GLU A 281 -5.91 1.50 25.26
C GLU A 281 -5.42 1.75 23.82
N HIS A 282 -5.48 0.71 22.98
CA HIS A 282 -5.03 0.80 21.59
C HIS A 282 -6.02 1.53 20.69
N LYS A 283 -7.31 1.64 21.03
CA LYS A 283 -8.30 2.41 20.25
C LYS A 283 -7.92 3.89 20.17
N THR A 284 -7.54 4.48 21.31
CA THR A 284 -7.12 5.88 21.37
C THR A 284 -5.87 6.12 20.53
N LEU A 285 -4.85 5.27 20.73
CA LEU A 285 -3.62 5.31 19.94
C LEU A 285 -3.89 5.16 18.45
N TYR A 286 -4.72 4.19 18.05
CA TYR A 286 -5.06 3.94 16.65
C TYR A 286 -5.73 5.16 16.01
N ARG A 287 -6.69 5.79 16.70
CA ARG A 287 -7.33 7.03 16.22
C ARG A 287 -6.30 8.15 16.02
N GLN A 288 -5.38 8.33 16.97
CA GLN A 288 -4.29 9.32 16.86
C GLN A 288 -3.39 9.03 15.65
N ILE A 289 -3.06 7.76 15.39
CA ILE A 289 -2.29 7.34 14.21
C ILE A 289 -3.04 7.68 12.92
N VAL A 290 -4.34 7.38 12.83
CA VAL A 290 -5.17 7.68 11.65
C VAL A 290 -5.19 9.19 11.35
N PHE A 291 -5.44 10.02 12.36
CA PHE A 291 -5.41 11.48 12.20
C PHE A 291 -4.07 11.99 11.72
N THR A 292 -3.00 11.51 12.33
CA THR A 292 -1.63 11.92 12.02
C THR A 292 -1.23 11.48 10.62
N ALA A 293 -1.55 10.25 10.22
CA ALA A 293 -1.27 9.74 8.89
C ALA A 293 -2.03 10.54 7.83
N ALA A 294 -3.34 10.77 7.98
CA ALA A 294 -4.10 11.60 7.05
C ALA A 294 -3.51 13.02 6.92
N TRP A 295 -3.02 13.59 8.03
CA TRP A 295 -2.35 14.90 8.01
C TRP A 295 -1.02 14.80 7.25
N GLN A 296 -0.17 13.87 7.61
CA GLN A 296 1.15 13.66 7.01
C GLN A 296 1.06 13.39 5.50
N GLU A 297 0.08 12.58 5.07
CA GLU A 297 -0.04 12.12 3.69
C GLU A 297 -0.66 13.16 2.75
N SER A 298 -1.72 13.85 3.19
CA SER A 298 -2.50 14.72 2.29
C SER A 298 -2.86 16.08 2.88
N CYS A 299 -2.52 16.33 4.14
CA CYS A 299 -3.14 17.36 4.97
C CYS A 299 -4.67 17.27 4.95
N TRP A 300 -5.22 16.06 5.09
CA TRP A 300 -6.67 15.79 5.07
C TRP A 300 -7.36 16.09 3.72
N ARG A 301 -6.64 15.97 2.59
CA ARG A 301 -7.18 16.25 1.24
C ARG A 301 -7.42 14.97 0.45
N GLN A 302 -8.66 14.74 0.02
CA GLN A 302 -8.95 13.73 -1.01
C GLN A 302 -8.71 14.25 -2.43
N TYR A 303 -9.13 15.48 -2.72
CA TYR A 303 -9.19 16.01 -4.08
C TYR A 303 -8.42 17.32 -4.23
N ILE A 304 -7.82 17.53 -5.40
CA ILE A 304 -7.21 18.81 -5.80
C ILE A 304 -8.16 19.66 -6.63
N LYS A 305 -9.11 19.02 -7.30
CA LYS A 305 -10.24 19.60 -8.05
C LYS A 305 -11.41 18.65 -7.94
N LYS A 306 -12.65 19.12 -8.13
CA LYS A 306 -13.84 18.27 -8.02
C LYS A 306 -13.69 17.00 -8.87
N GLY A 307 -13.78 15.83 -8.24
CA GLY A 307 -13.62 14.52 -8.90
C GLY A 307 -12.19 14.13 -9.31
N THR A 308 -11.18 14.97 -9.06
CA THR A 308 -9.77 14.67 -9.34
C THR A 308 -9.02 14.45 -8.02
N PRO A 309 -8.63 13.21 -7.69
CA PRO A 309 -7.94 12.92 -6.43
C PRO A 309 -6.57 13.59 -6.39
N LEU A 310 -6.10 13.86 -5.16
CA LEU A 310 -4.69 14.09 -4.90
C LEU A 310 -3.93 12.83 -5.29
N ALA A 311 -2.91 12.96 -6.13
CA ALA A 311 -2.10 11.83 -6.58
C ALA A 311 -0.61 12.17 -6.51
N SER A 312 0.19 11.24 -6.00
CA SER A 312 1.64 11.35 -6.02
C SER A 312 2.23 10.87 -7.35
N ALA A 313 3.49 11.23 -7.61
CA ALA A 313 4.25 10.73 -8.75
C ALA A 313 4.47 9.19 -8.68
N THR A 314 4.49 8.61 -7.48
CA THR A 314 4.67 7.19 -7.20
C THR A 314 3.37 6.38 -7.24
N GLY A 315 2.22 7.03 -7.45
CA GLY A 315 0.93 6.38 -7.63
C GLY A 315 0.08 6.26 -6.37
N ASP A 316 0.37 7.06 -5.35
CA ASP A 316 -0.42 7.19 -4.13
C ASP A 316 -1.66 8.06 -4.40
N LEU A 317 -2.81 7.72 -3.79
CA LEU A 317 -4.09 8.36 -4.09
C LEU A 317 -4.81 8.83 -2.82
N GLY A 318 -5.37 10.04 -2.87
CA GLY A 318 -6.41 10.53 -1.96
C GLY A 318 -5.97 10.87 -0.54
N LEU A 319 -6.94 10.87 0.37
CA LEU A 319 -6.85 11.28 1.78
C LEU A 319 -5.69 10.61 2.53
N MET A 320 -5.53 9.30 2.34
CA MET A 320 -4.53 8.49 3.00
C MET A 320 -3.34 8.15 2.09
N GLN A 321 -3.29 8.70 0.86
CA GLN A 321 -2.23 8.40 -0.11
C GLN A 321 -1.97 6.89 -0.26
N VAL A 322 -3.03 6.10 -0.47
CA VAL A 322 -2.90 4.64 -0.65
C VAL A 322 -2.29 4.34 -2.02
N ASN A 323 -1.16 3.65 -2.07
CA ASN A 323 -0.47 3.32 -3.31
C ASN A 323 -1.21 2.28 -4.17
N ARG A 324 -1.55 2.64 -5.40
CA ARG A 324 -2.28 1.77 -6.34
C ARG A 324 -1.51 0.53 -6.81
N ASN A 325 -0.18 0.56 -6.77
CA ASN A 325 0.66 -0.56 -7.19
C ASN A 325 0.97 -1.49 -6.01
N THR A 326 1.30 -0.93 -4.85
CA THR A 326 1.56 -1.71 -3.63
C THR A 326 0.32 -2.51 -3.22
N TRP A 327 -0.85 -1.89 -3.27
CA TRP A 327 -2.11 -2.47 -2.80
C TRP A 327 -3.00 -3.01 -3.93
N ARG A 328 -2.42 -3.26 -5.11
CA ARG A 328 -3.16 -3.81 -6.26
C ARG A 328 -3.84 -5.12 -5.87
N GLY A 329 -5.13 -5.24 -6.21
CA GLY A 329 -5.93 -6.43 -5.93
C GLY A 329 -6.41 -6.53 -4.48
N VAL A 330 -5.96 -5.65 -3.59
CA VAL A 330 -6.47 -5.54 -2.21
C VAL A 330 -7.62 -4.54 -2.14
N TYR A 331 -7.48 -3.40 -2.82
CA TYR A 331 -8.48 -2.33 -2.86
C TYR A 331 -8.87 -1.96 -4.29
N ASP A 332 -10.10 -1.47 -4.47
CA ASP A 332 -10.64 -1.02 -5.75
C ASP A 332 -10.06 0.35 -6.12
N LEU A 333 -9.42 0.45 -7.29
CA LEU A 333 -8.72 1.67 -7.70
C LEU A 333 -9.68 2.85 -7.94
N LYS A 334 -10.91 2.58 -8.41
CA LYS A 334 -11.91 3.63 -8.59
C LYS A 334 -12.40 4.14 -7.24
N GLY A 335 -12.58 3.24 -6.27
CA GLY A 335 -12.87 3.59 -4.88
C GLY A 335 -11.79 4.47 -4.26
N LEU A 336 -10.52 4.06 -4.35
CA LEU A 336 -9.39 4.81 -3.77
C LEU A 336 -9.31 6.26 -4.28
N GLY A 337 -9.51 6.49 -5.58
CA GLY A 337 -9.47 7.84 -6.15
C GLY A 337 -10.80 8.59 -6.07
N GLY A 338 -11.91 7.86 -6.15
CA GLY A 338 -13.25 8.41 -6.37
C GLY A 338 -14.04 8.72 -5.09
N ASP A 339 -13.65 8.16 -3.94
CA ASP A 339 -14.43 8.30 -2.71
C ASP A 339 -13.54 8.42 -1.47
N ILE A 340 -13.76 9.48 -0.70
CA ILE A 340 -12.98 9.82 0.49
C ILE A 340 -13.20 8.85 1.65
N GLU A 341 -14.41 8.30 1.82
CA GLU A 341 -14.68 7.31 2.87
C GLU A 341 -14.03 5.97 2.52
N TYR A 342 -14.08 5.55 1.26
CA TYR A 342 -13.38 4.37 0.77
C TYR A 342 -11.87 4.50 0.95
N ASN A 343 -11.29 5.63 0.54
CA ASN A 343 -9.86 5.90 0.70
C ASN A 343 -9.43 5.94 2.18
N GLY A 344 -10.17 6.67 3.00
CA GLY A 344 -9.97 6.74 4.45
C GLY A 344 -10.05 5.37 5.11
N THR A 345 -11.06 4.57 4.76
CA THR A 345 -11.26 3.21 5.30
C THR A 345 -10.13 2.27 4.87
N ALA A 346 -9.70 2.33 3.60
CA ALA A 346 -8.58 1.54 3.11
C ALA A 346 -7.28 1.89 3.86
N GLY A 347 -6.95 3.18 3.98
CA GLY A 347 -5.79 3.63 4.75
C GLY A 347 -5.87 3.24 6.22
N GLY A 348 -7.05 3.33 6.84
CA GLY A 348 -7.29 2.89 8.21
C GLY A 348 -7.07 1.39 8.39
N GLU A 349 -7.61 0.53 7.51
CA GLU A 349 -7.39 -0.91 7.56
C GLU A 349 -5.90 -1.26 7.48
N ILE A 350 -5.15 -0.58 6.59
CA ILE A 350 -3.70 -0.76 6.46
C ILE A 350 -2.96 -0.34 7.73
N LEU A 351 -3.28 0.83 8.30
CA LEU A 351 -2.66 1.30 9.54
C LEU A 351 -2.94 0.36 10.71
N LEU A 352 -4.18 -0.15 10.83
CA LEU A 352 -4.52 -1.13 11.86
C LEU A 352 -3.74 -2.43 11.67
N ASN A 353 -3.60 -2.90 10.42
CA ASN A 353 -2.82 -4.09 10.10
C ASN A 353 -1.37 -3.93 10.60
N TYR A 354 -0.71 -2.82 10.27
CA TYR A 354 0.65 -2.57 10.73
C TYR A 354 0.76 -2.31 12.25
N LEU A 355 -0.23 -1.67 12.86
CA LEU A 355 -0.24 -1.50 14.32
C LEU A 355 -0.27 -2.86 15.03
N THR A 356 -1.17 -3.74 14.61
CA THR A 356 -1.43 -5.00 15.31
C THR A 356 -0.43 -6.10 14.95
N ARG A 357 -0.08 -6.25 13.68
CA ARG A 357 0.78 -7.33 13.18
C ARG A 357 2.26 -6.99 13.18
N SER A 358 2.59 -5.71 13.05
CA SER A 358 3.98 -5.26 13.09
C SER A 358 4.34 -4.63 14.42
N ALA A 359 3.76 -3.47 14.76
CA ALA A 359 4.23 -2.66 15.87
C ALA A 359 4.02 -3.34 17.24
N ILE A 360 2.79 -3.73 17.57
CA ILE A 360 2.46 -4.37 18.86
C ILE A 360 3.13 -5.74 18.94
N ARG A 361 3.01 -6.56 17.91
CA ARG A 361 3.53 -7.93 17.91
C ARG A 361 5.05 -7.98 18.05
N LYS A 362 5.78 -7.08 17.38
CA LYS A 362 7.26 -6.98 17.48
C LYS A 362 7.70 -6.24 18.74
N GLY A 363 6.77 -5.85 19.62
CA GLY A 363 7.05 -5.20 20.90
C GLY A 363 7.78 -3.87 20.74
N GLU A 364 7.37 -3.09 19.74
CA GLU A 364 8.08 -1.87 19.34
C GLU A 364 8.10 -0.80 20.42
N ASP A 365 7.09 -0.75 21.30
CA ASP A 365 7.06 0.05 22.52
C ASP A 365 8.12 -0.35 23.56
N LYS A 366 8.58 -1.60 23.53
CA LYS A 366 9.54 -2.15 24.50
C LYS A 366 10.99 -1.97 24.05
N GLN A 367 11.21 -1.50 22.81
CA GLN A 367 12.53 -1.23 22.27
C GLN A 367 13.06 0.11 22.82
N PRO A 368 14.39 0.28 22.99
CA PRO A 368 14.97 1.57 23.37
C PRO A 368 14.60 2.68 22.38
N GLY A 369 13.92 3.73 22.86
CA GLY A 369 13.41 4.82 21.99
C GLY A 369 12.22 4.41 21.11
N GLY A 370 11.57 3.31 21.44
CA GLY A 370 10.45 2.71 20.72
C GLY A 370 9.11 3.40 20.93
N HIS A 371 8.25 3.35 19.92
CA HIS A 371 6.90 3.89 19.98
C HIS A 371 5.99 3.25 18.92
N LEU A 372 4.84 2.69 19.35
CA LEU A 372 3.90 2.00 18.45
C LEU A 372 3.40 2.88 17.30
N GLY A 373 3.09 4.14 17.57
CA GLY A 373 2.64 5.08 16.53
C GLY A 373 3.71 5.36 15.46
N ARG A 374 4.98 5.50 15.86
CA ARG A 374 6.08 5.74 14.91
C ARG A 374 6.35 4.47 14.10
N ALA A 375 6.39 3.32 14.78
CA ALA A 375 6.56 2.02 14.15
C ALA A 375 5.48 1.72 13.11
N THR A 376 4.22 2.00 13.46
CA THR A 376 3.07 1.80 12.56
C THR A 376 3.21 2.65 11.31
N TYR A 377 3.56 3.94 11.46
CA TYR A 377 3.70 4.83 10.31
C TYR A 377 4.94 4.52 9.47
N SER A 378 6.08 4.17 10.08
CA SER A 378 7.25 3.72 9.34
C SER A 378 6.95 2.49 8.48
N ALA A 379 6.16 1.54 9.00
CA ALA A 379 5.67 0.41 8.22
C ALA A 379 4.64 0.80 7.14
N TYR A 380 3.74 1.75 7.44
CA TYR A 380 2.80 2.29 6.45
C TYR A 380 3.53 2.87 5.23
N ASN A 381 4.60 3.63 5.48
CA ASN A 381 5.39 4.30 4.46
C ASN A 381 6.40 3.39 3.75
N GLY A 382 6.96 2.40 4.44
CA GLY A 382 8.11 1.62 3.93
C GLY A 382 7.91 0.11 3.86
N GLY A 383 6.74 -0.42 4.24
CA GLY A 383 6.46 -1.84 4.32
C GLY A 383 6.86 -2.50 5.65
N PRO A 384 6.52 -3.78 5.86
CA PRO A 384 6.76 -4.50 7.11
C PRO A 384 8.19 -4.43 7.66
N SER A 385 9.20 -4.50 6.78
CA SER A 385 10.62 -4.41 7.15
C SER A 385 11.04 -3.03 7.66
N ALA A 386 10.28 -1.98 7.35
CA ALA A 386 10.55 -0.62 7.78
C ALA A 386 10.07 -0.30 9.20
N VAL A 387 9.34 -1.21 9.87
CA VAL A 387 8.73 -0.99 11.20
C VAL A 387 9.71 -0.41 12.22
N GLY A 388 10.97 -0.86 12.19
CA GLY A 388 11.98 -0.45 13.16
C GLY A 388 12.79 0.79 12.78
N ARG A 389 12.62 1.32 11.56
CA ARG A 389 13.63 2.22 10.96
C ARG A 389 13.79 3.53 11.73
N TYR A 390 12.72 4.05 12.34
CA TYR A 390 12.70 5.33 13.05
C TYR A 390 13.63 5.40 14.27
N ARG A 391 14.06 4.24 14.80
CA ARG A 391 15.06 4.13 15.88
C ARG A 391 16.50 4.06 15.37
N GLY A 392 16.70 3.82 14.08
CA GLY A 392 18.02 3.56 13.52
C GLY A 392 18.96 4.74 13.73
N VAL A 393 20.17 4.47 14.23
CA VAL A 393 21.20 5.51 14.46
C VAL A 393 21.73 6.08 13.14
N ARG A 394 21.70 5.29 12.06
CA ARG A 394 22.09 5.69 10.69
C ARG A 394 20.92 5.50 9.73
N GLN A 395 19.94 6.39 9.81
CA GLN A 395 18.84 6.47 8.85
C GLN A 395 19.27 7.26 7.61
N ARG A 396 18.72 6.88 6.45
CA ARG A 396 18.80 7.72 5.25
C ARG A 396 18.14 9.08 5.56
N PRO A 397 18.75 10.22 5.17
CA PRO A 397 18.23 11.55 5.52
C PRO A 397 16.76 11.75 5.15
N GLU A 398 16.33 11.17 4.02
CA GLU A 398 14.96 11.26 3.54
C GLU A 398 13.97 10.55 4.48
N TRP A 399 14.32 9.35 4.96
CA TRP A 399 13.48 8.60 5.91
C TRP A 399 13.42 9.27 7.27
N LYS A 400 14.57 9.78 7.75
CA LYS A 400 14.62 10.53 9.00
C LYS A 400 13.68 11.72 8.97
N LYS A 401 13.71 12.51 7.89
CA LYS A 401 12.82 13.66 7.71
C LYS A 401 11.34 13.25 7.73
N VAL A 402 10.98 12.16 7.07
CA VAL A 402 9.60 11.65 7.04
C VAL A 402 9.14 11.21 8.43
N ASP A 403 9.95 10.42 9.14
CA ASP A 403 9.59 9.87 10.45
C ASP A 403 9.58 10.96 11.55
N GLU A 404 10.47 11.96 11.48
CA GLU A 404 10.45 13.13 12.37
C GLU A 404 9.23 14.02 12.13
N ALA A 405 8.91 14.30 10.85
CA ALA A 405 7.74 15.10 10.50
C ALA A 405 6.42 14.43 10.90
N PHE A 406 6.35 13.10 10.85
CA PHE A 406 5.22 12.35 11.40
C PHE A 406 5.17 12.48 12.93
N TRP A 407 6.32 12.32 13.60
CA TRP A 407 6.38 12.35 15.06
C TRP A 407 5.94 13.70 15.63
N GLU A 408 6.37 14.82 15.04
CA GLU A 408 5.93 16.17 15.44
C GLU A 408 4.40 16.33 15.34
N LYS A 409 3.80 15.86 14.24
CA LYS A 409 2.34 15.88 14.06
C LYS A 409 1.64 14.95 15.05
N PHE A 410 2.21 13.77 15.29
CA PHE A 410 1.66 12.79 16.22
C PHE A 410 1.58 13.36 17.64
N GLN A 411 2.62 14.07 18.07
CA GLN A 411 2.64 14.74 19.38
C GLN A 411 1.56 15.83 19.48
N GLN A 412 1.28 16.57 18.40
CA GLN A 412 0.19 17.56 18.37
C GLN A 412 -1.19 16.89 18.45
N VAL A 413 -1.42 15.86 17.64
CA VAL A 413 -2.67 15.07 17.66
C VAL A 413 -2.88 14.43 19.03
N SER A 414 -1.82 13.90 19.65
CA SER A 414 -1.89 13.31 20.99
C SER A 414 -2.25 14.32 22.08
N ALA A 415 -1.95 15.60 21.85
CA ALA A 415 -2.33 16.71 22.72
C ALA A 415 -3.72 17.31 22.38
N GLY A 416 -4.54 16.64 21.55
CA GLY A 416 -5.87 17.11 21.16
C GLY A 416 -5.85 18.26 20.15
N ARG A 417 -4.74 18.45 19.44
CA ARG A 417 -4.55 19.50 18.43
C ARG A 417 -4.59 18.96 17.01
N GLU A 418 -5.43 17.97 16.73
CA GLU A 418 -5.57 17.41 15.37
C GLU A 418 -6.04 18.46 14.34
N MET A 419 -6.75 19.50 14.77
CA MET A 419 -7.22 20.59 13.91
C MET A 419 -6.12 21.58 13.50
N ASP A 420 -4.92 21.47 14.05
CA ASP A 420 -3.75 22.26 13.61
C ASP A 420 -3.35 21.92 12.16
N VAL A 421 -3.88 20.83 11.57
CA VAL A 421 -3.82 20.53 10.12
C VAL A 421 -4.21 21.73 9.24
N ARG A 422 -5.02 22.66 9.75
CA ARG A 422 -5.35 23.93 9.08
C ARG A 422 -4.11 24.71 8.64
N GLN A 423 -2.97 24.55 9.31
CA GLN A 423 -1.72 25.22 8.95
C GLN A 423 -1.21 24.82 7.56
N CYS A 424 -1.58 23.64 7.05
CA CYS A 424 -1.27 23.23 5.68
C CYS A 424 -1.92 24.11 4.59
N TYR A 425 -2.83 25.00 4.97
CA TYR A 425 -3.62 25.84 4.07
C TYR A 425 -3.30 27.32 4.20
N GLN A 426 -2.53 27.69 5.22
CA GLN A 426 -2.14 29.08 5.46
C GLN A 426 -0.84 29.32 4.68
N LYS A 427 -0.90 30.23 3.71
CA LYS A 427 0.28 30.77 3.03
C LYS A 427 0.56 32.17 3.52
#